data_AF-P01530-F1
#
_entry.id   AF-P01530-F1
#
_cell.length_a   1.000
_cell.length_b   1.000
_cell.length_c   1.000
_cell.angle_alpha   90.00
_cell.angle_beta   90.00
_cell.angle_gamma   90.00
#
_symmetry.space_group_name_H-M   'P 1'
#
loop_
_entity.id
_entity.type
_entity.pdbx_description
1 polymer ?
#
loop_
_entity_poly.entity_id
_entity_poly.type
_entity_poly.pdbx_seq_one_letter_code
_entity_poly.pdbx_strand_id
1 'polypeptide(L)' 'GVSCLCDSDGPSVRGNTLSGTLWLYPSGCPSGWHNCKAHGPTIGWCCKQ' A
#
# COMPACT_ATOMS: atom_id res chain seq x y z
N GLY A 1 -8.41 6.72 -2.95
CA GLY A 1 -7.35 6.35 -2.00
C GLY A 1 -6.06 7.02 -2.42
N VAL A 2 -5.10 7.19 -1.51
CA VAL A 2 -3.78 7.73 -1.83
C VAL A 2 -2.94 6.61 -2.42
N SER A 3 -2.27 6.79 -3.56
CA SER A 3 -1.37 5.77 -4.08
C SER A 3 -0.17 5.60 -3.17
N CYS A 4 0.27 4.36 -2.97
CA CYS A 4 1.37 4.04 -2.08
C CYS A 4 2.28 2.97 -2.70
N LEU A 5 3.56 3.04 -2.35
CA LEU A 5 4.57 2.11 -2.83
C LEU A 5 4.46 0.77 -2.09
N CYS A 6 4.23 -0.30 -2.84
CA CYS A 6 4.27 -1.69 -2.34
C CYS A 6 5.72 -2.21 -2.30
N ASP A 7 5.99 -3.26 -1.52
CA ASP A 7 7.33 -3.85 -1.47
C ASP A 7 7.74 -4.45 -2.83
N SER A 8 6.76 -4.94 -3.60
CA SER A 8 6.96 -5.47 -4.96
C SER A 8 7.34 -4.41 -5.99
N ASP A 9 7.12 -3.14 -5.69
CA ASP A 9 7.37 -2.03 -6.62
C ASP A 9 8.88 -1.69 -6.70
N GLY A 10 9.68 -2.26 -5.81
CA GLY A 10 11.11 -1.97 -5.71
C GLY A 10 11.39 -0.75 -4.83
N PRO A 11 12.66 -0.37 -4.71
CA PRO A 11 13.12 0.56 -3.66
C PRO A 11 12.77 2.04 -3.94
N SER A 12 12.38 2.36 -5.17
CA SER A 12 12.29 3.74 -5.64
C SER A 12 10.85 4.17 -5.89
N VAL A 13 10.45 5.27 -5.28
CA VAL A 13 9.18 5.97 -5.57
C VAL A 13 9.22 6.61 -6.97
N ARG A 14 10.39 7.16 -7.34
CA ARG A 14 10.54 7.90 -8.60
C ARG A 14 10.58 6.94 -9.78
N GLY A 15 9.68 7.16 -10.74
CA GLY A 15 9.52 6.29 -11.91
C GLY A 15 8.71 5.02 -11.63
N ASN A 16 8.17 4.86 -10.42
CA ASN A 16 7.28 3.77 -10.09
C ASN A 16 5.81 4.15 -10.33
N THR A 17 4.97 3.16 -10.61
CA THR A 17 3.52 3.33 -10.81
C THR A 17 2.74 3.54 -9.51
N LEU A 18 3.35 3.25 -8.34
CA LEU A 18 2.74 3.24 -7.01
C LEU A 18 1.49 2.35 -7.00
N SER A 19 1.72 1.04 -7.09
CA SER A 19 0.65 0.08 -7.40
C SER A 19 -0.33 -0.17 -6.24
N GLY A 20 0.00 0.28 -5.03
CA GLY A 20 -0.85 0.17 -3.86
C GLY A 20 -1.79 1.36 -3.67
N THR A 21 -2.86 1.14 -2.92
CA THR A 21 -3.78 2.16 -2.43
C THR A 21 -3.77 2.16 -0.90
N LEU A 22 -3.56 3.33 -0.31
CA LEU A 22 -3.60 3.54 1.13
C LEU A 22 -5.04 3.49 1.63
N TRP A 23 -5.26 2.62 2.63
CA TRP A 23 -6.52 2.49 3.36
C TRP A 23 -6.33 2.86 4.83
N LEU A 24 -7.16 3.77 5.32
CA LEU A 24 -7.19 4.19 6.72
C LEU A 24 -8.12 3.29 7.55
N TYR A 25 -8.15 2.00 7.26
CA TYR A 25 -9.01 1.05 7.95
C TYR A 25 -8.29 0.44 9.16
N PRO A 26 -8.91 0.39 10.34
CA PRO A 26 -8.25 -0.14 11.54
C PRO A 26 -7.93 -1.63 11.41
N SER A 27 -8.74 -2.38 10.64
CA SER A 27 -8.60 -3.83 10.47
C SER A 27 -7.67 -4.24 9.33
N GLY A 28 -6.96 -3.30 8.69
CA GLY A 28 -6.10 -3.64 7.55
C GLY A 28 -6.66 -3.18 6.22
N CYS A 29 -6.46 -4.03 5.21
CA CYS A 29 -7.01 -3.86 3.88
C CYS A 29 -8.48 -4.28 3.83
N PRO A 30 -9.32 -3.61 3.03
CA PRO A 30 -10.69 -4.06 2.81
C PRO A 30 -10.73 -5.44 2.13
N SER A 31 -11.87 -6.11 2.19
CA SER A 31 -12.05 -7.42 1.55
C SER A 31 -11.70 -7.38 0.06
N GLY A 32 -10.96 -8.38 -0.40
CA GLY A 32 -10.44 -8.46 -1.78
C GLY A 32 -9.15 -7.68 -2.02
N TRP A 33 -8.55 -7.10 -0.96
CA TRP A 33 -7.26 -6.46 -1.01
C TRP A 33 -6.31 -7.12 -0.01
N HIS A 34 -5.02 -7.08 -0.32
CA HIS A 34 -3.96 -7.64 0.50
C HIS A 34 -2.98 -6.53 0.89
N ASN A 35 -2.42 -6.60 2.09
CA ASN A 35 -1.37 -5.67 2.51
C ASN A 35 -0.13 -5.93 1.65
N CYS A 36 0.30 -4.91 0.91
CA CYS A 36 1.42 -5.01 -0.01
C CYS A 36 2.72 -4.39 0.53
N LYS A 37 2.68 -3.89 1.77
CA LYS A 37 3.83 -3.27 2.42
C LYS A 37 4.00 -3.84 3.83
N ALA A 38 5.15 -4.48 4.09
CA ALA A 38 5.48 -5.06 5.39
C ALA A 38 5.65 -3.98 6.46
N HIS A 39 6.12 -2.80 6.08
CA HIS A 39 6.38 -1.68 6.99
C HIS A 39 5.82 -0.36 6.48
N GLY A 40 4.97 0.25 7.31
CA GLY A 40 4.37 1.55 7.07
C GLY A 40 3.17 1.54 6.10
N PRO A 41 2.65 2.71 5.73
CA PRO A 41 2.88 4.00 6.40
C PRO A 41 2.36 3.98 7.85
N THR A 42 2.85 4.87 8.70
CA THR A 42 2.45 4.96 10.13
C THR A 42 0.94 5.13 10.31
N ILE A 43 0.24 5.54 9.25
CA ILE A 43 -1.20 5.80 9.24
C ILE A 43 -1.81 4.95 8.13
N GLY A 44 -2.51 3.88 8.53
CA GLY A 44 -3.23 2.99 7.61
C GLY A 44 -2.36 1.89 6.99
N TRP A 45 -2.91 1.24 5.97
CA TRP A 45 -2.36 0.05 5.34
C TRP A 45 -2.24 0.28 3.84
N CYS A 46 -1.06 0.03 3.28
CA CYS A 46 -0.87 0.09 1.84
C CYS A 46 -1.32 -1.22 1.22
N CYS A 47 -2.43 -1.20 0.48
CA CYS A 47 -3.10 -2.39 0.02
C CYS A 47 -3.07 -2.51 -1.50
N LYS A 48 -3.01 -3.74 -2.01
CA LYS A 48 -3.11 -4.04 -3.44
C LYS A 48 -4.10 -5.17 -3.67
N GLN A 49 -4.77 -5.17 -4.82
CA GLN A 49 -5.61 -6.29 -5.27
C GLN A 49 -4.77 -7.39 -5.89
#